data_AF-A0A316WT48-F1
#
_entry.id   AF-A0A316WT48-F1
#
_cell.length_a   1.000
_cell.length_b   1.000
_cell.length_c   1.000
_cell.angle_alpha   90.00
_cell.angle_beta   90.00
_cell.angle_gamma   90.00
#
_symmetry.space_group_name_H-M   'P 1'
#
loop_
_entity.id
_entity.type
_entity.pdbx_description
1 polymer ?
#
loop_
_entity_poly.entity_id
_entity_poly.type
_entity_poly.pdbx_seq_one_letter_code
_entity_poly.pdbx_strand_id
1 'polypeptide(L)' 'MSQSKEIKKIPIEEVMEYFKSEGLEVSQEEAEAIMEFLYSLTFIVIKKYFDNDEE' A
#
# COMPACT_ATOMS: atom_id res chain seq x y z
N MET A 1 1.66 23.90 6.09
CA MET A 1 1.78 22.69 6.93
C MET A 1 1.31 21.53 6.06
N SER A 2 2.22 20.92 5.29
CA SER A 2 1.87 19.73 4.50
C SER A 2 1.51 18.64 5.49
N GLN A 3 0.22 18.33 5.62
CA GLN A 3 -0.21 17.15 6.36
C GLN A 3 0.27 15.98 5.51
N SER A 4 1.34 15.33 5.93
CA SER A 4 1.74 14.04 5.40
C SER A 4 0.49 13.16 5.42
N LYS A 5 -0.11 12.92 4.26
CA LYS A 5 -1.27 12.04 4.15
C LYS A 5 -0.75 10.64 4.44
N GLU A 6 -0.75 10.25 5.70
CA GLU A 6 -0.34 8.93 6.11
C GLU A 6 -1.28 7.91 5.45
N ILE A 7 -0.71 7.06 4.60
CA ILE A 7 -1.47 5.98 3.98
C ILE A 7 -1.82 5.00 5.09
N LYS A 8 -3.11 4.85 5.38
CA LYS A 8 -3.59 3.86 6.33
C LYS A 8 -3.19 2.47 5.81
N LYS A 9 -2.34 1.78 6.57
CA LYS A 9 -1.91 0.42 6.24
C LYS A 9 -3.04 -0.58 6.49
N ILE A 10 -3.13 -1.58 5.63
CA ILE A 10 -4.03 -2.72 5.74
C ILE A 10 -3.31 -3.79 6.56
N PRO A 11 -3.95 -4.42 7.56
CA PRO A 11 -3.39 -5.57 8.27
C PRO A 11 -3.04 -6.70 7.30
N ILE A 12 -1.93 -7.40 7.55
CA ILE A 12 -1.46 -8.45 6.64
C ILE A 12 -2.43 -9.64 6.60
N GLU A 13 -3.13 -9.90 7.70
CA GLU A 13 -4.15 -10.93 7.78
C GLU A 13 -5.30 -10.66 6.79
N GLU A 14 -5.76 -9.40 6.69
CA GLU A 14 -6.80 -9.00 5.73
C GLU A 14 -6.31 -9.13 4.27
N VAL A 15 -5.04 -8.86 4.03
CA VAL A 15 -4.41 -9.02 2.69
C VAL A 15 -4.36 -10.49 2.30
N MET A 16 -3.94 -11.37 3.21
CA MET A 16 -3.90 -12.80 2.96
C MET A 16 -5.29 -13.39 2.74
N GLU A 17 -6.29 -12.95 3.51
CA GLU A 17 -7.69 -13.33 3.31
C GLU A 17 -8.21 -12.88 1.93
N TYR A 18 -7.86 -11.67 1.50
CA TYR A 18 -8.21 -11.17 0.17
C TYR A 18 -7.63 -12.07 -0.93
N PHE A 19 -6.33 -12.34 -0.92
CA PHE A 19 -5.71 -13.22 -1.93
C PHE A 19 -6.34 -14.61 -1.94
N LYS A 20 -6.61 -15.17 -0.75
CA LYS A 20 -7.28 -16.47 -0.63
C LYS A 20 -8.69 -16.46 -1.24
N SER A 21 -9.44 -15.37 -1.06
CA SER A 21 -10.78 -15.21 -1.66
C SER A 21 -10.75 -15.17 -3.20
N GLU A 22 -9.64 -14.69 -3.77
CA GLU A 22 -9.35 -14.69 -5.21
C GLU A 22 -8.73 -16.01 -5.71
N GLY A 23 -8.62 -17.03 -4.85
CA GLY A 23 -8.06 -18.34 -5.18
C GLY A 23 -6.54 -18.39 -5.22
N LEU A 24 -5.86 -17.40 -4.64
CA LEU A 24 -4.40 -17.34 -4.52
C LEU A 24 -3.98 -17.58 -3.07
N GLU A 25 -3.20 -18.63 -2.84
CA GLU A 25 -2.59 -18.85 -1.53
C GLU A 25 -1.22 -18.17 -1.50
N VAL A 26 -1.06 -17.20 -0.61
CA VAL A 26 0.19 -16.46 -0.39
C VAL A 26 0.63 -16.63 1.05
N SER A 27 1.93 -16.82 1.26
CA SER A 27 2.53 -16.77 2.59
C SER A 27 2.50 -15.35 3.15
N GLN A 28 2.71 -15.24 4.46
CA GLN A 28 2.83 -13.93 5.12
C GLN A 28 3.99 -13.11 4.54
N GLU A 29 5.14 -13.74 4.28
CA GLU A 29 6.32 -13.08 3.71
C GLU A 29 6.05 -12.54 2.30
N GLU A 30 5.34 -13.32 1.47
CA GLU A 30 4.92 -12.87 0.14
C GLU A 30 3.92 -11.71 0.22
N ALA A 31 2.92 -11.80 1.11
CA ALA A 31 1.94 -10.75 1.32
C ALA A 31 2.60 -9.43 1.80
N GLU A 32 3.54 -9.51 2.73
CA GLU A 32 4.32 -8.37 3.21
C GLU A 32 5.14 -7.73 2.07
N ALA A 33 5.86 -8.53 1.29
CA ALA A 33 6.65 -8.04 0.16
C ALA A 33 5.80 -7.37 -0.92
N ILE A 34 4.64 -7.97 -1.25
CA ILE A 34 3.69 -7.38 -2.20
C ILE A 34 3.20 -6.02 -1.67
N MET A 35 2.77 -5.96 -0.42
CA MET A 35 2.23 -4.73 0.16
C MET A 35 3.29 -3.64 0.30
N GLU A 36 4.53 -3.97 0.65
CA GLU A 36 5.65 -3.03 0.67
C GLU A 36 5.85 -2.37 -0.70
N PHE A 37 5.84 -3.17 -1.76
CA PHE A 37 5.97 -2.68 -3.13
C PHE A 37 4.78 -1.78 -3.52
N LEU A 38 3.54 -2.20 -3.22
CA LEU A 38 2.33 -1.44 -3.53
C LEU A 38 2.28 -0.10 -2.78
N TYR A 39 2.67 -0.07 -1.50
CA TYR A 39 2.77 1.18 -0.74
C TYR A 39 3.84 2.10 -1.30
N SER A 40 4.98 1.55 -1.71
CA SER A 40 6.06 2.33 -2.35
C SER A 40 5.57 3.00 -3.63
N LEU A 41 4.89 2.26 -4.51
CA LEU A 41 4.29 2.83 -5.73
C LEU A 41 3.24 3.90 -5.42
N THR A 42 2.36 3.63 -4.45
CA THR A 42 1.32 4.59 -4.04
C THR A 42 1.94 5.87 -3.51
N PHE A 43 2.98 5.78 -2.68
CA PHE A 43 3.69 6.93 -2.15
C PHE A 43 4.38 7.75 -3.25
N ILE A 44 5.01 7.09 -4.24
CA ILE A 44 5.61 7.77 -5.39
C ILE A 44 4.55 8.53 -6.19
N VAL A 45 3.37 7.93 -6.42
CA VAL A 45 2.26 8.57 -7.15
C VAL A 45 1.72 9.76 -6.38
N ILE A 46 1.48 9.62 -5.07
CA ILE A 46 1.05 10.73 -4.20
C ILE A 46 2.07 11.85 -4.27
N LYS A 47 3.36 11.56 -4.07
CA LYS A 47 4.41 12.55 -4.09
C LYS A 47 4.50 13.30 -5.43
N LYS A 48 4.32 12.60 -6.54
CA LYS A 48 4.49 13.17 -7.88
C LYS A 48 3.31 14.05 -8.31
N TYR A 49 2.10 13.67 -7.93
CA TYR A 49 0.88 14.27 -8.49
C TYR A 49 0.01 14.98 -7.46
N PHE A 50 0.20 14.71 -6.17
CA PHE A 50 -0.67 15.19 -5.08
C PHE A 50 0.06 15.93 -3.96
N ASP A 51 1.39 15.89 -3.90
CA ASP A 51 2.23 16.74 -3.01
C ASP A 51 2.66 18.06 -3.67
N ASN A 52 2.19 18.34 -4.88
CA ASN A 52 2.25 19.70 -5.44
C ASN A 52 1.14 20.52 -4.79
N ASP A 53 1.38 20.98 -3.57
CA ASP A 53 0.89 22.30 -3.18
C ASP A 53 1.50 23.29 -4.19
N GLU A 54 0.64 23.94 -4.98
CA GLU A 54 0.99 25.03 -5.89
C GLU A 54 1.77 26.14 -5.16
N GLU A 55 2.81 26.65 -5.83
CA GLU A 55 3.53 27.94 -5.65
C GLU A 55 4.13 28.33 -4.27
#